data_AF-E4Y230-F1
#
_entry.id   AF-E4Y230-F1
#
_cell.length_a   1.000
_cell.length_b   1.000
_cell.length_c   1.000
_cell.angle_alpha   90.00
_cell.angle_beta   90.00
_cell.angle_gamma   90.00
#
_symmetry.space_group_name_H-M   'P 1'
#
loop_
_entity.id
_entity.type
_entity.pdbx_description
1 polymer ?
#
loop_
_entity_poly.entity_id
_entity_poly.type
_entity_poly.pdbx_seq_one_letter_code
_entity_poly.pdbx_strand_id
1 'polypeptide(L)'
;TVPKTASKRITLFSYNPESDEYIPCKELGLFFSKGQILKIHKGDDENWWQAYKEGENDMSNLAGLVPSFEFETRRREMNKEYERELEKENEPVLCGKKKNKKAKKSKKNKKKNKKDDVEEEIVHPYEYVKLHQQPPDRRRPIVLIGPRNVGRYELRDKLTNDKYEEFCVPIAHTSRPKKEGETNGQDYMFVSKDQFEQHKKKGYFVEDGEYQKNLYGTSIESIQQVIERGKTAICVMLAPSIKIMREKMLKPYVIFIKPPNREQILANQRINGKQLDEEEIASMIDQARVIEQDYGHLFDDIIINHNTDDTYEDLRNIIKKLDTTPQWVPVSWLDIKY
;
A
#
# COMPACT_ATOMS: atom_id res chain seq x y z
N THR A 1 15.37 -19.19 -18.36
CA THR A 1 14.98 -20.54 -17.91
C THR A 1 14.79 -20.51 -16.41
N VAL A 2 13.53 -20.52 -15.96
CA VAL A 2 13.18 -20.45 -14.53
C VAL A 2 13.58 -21.78 -13.84
N PRO A 3 14.20 -21.79 -12.64
CA PRO A 3 14.69 -23.01 -12.01
C PRO A 3 13.55 -23.99 -11.70
N LYS A 4 13.81 -25.30 -11.87
CA LYS A 4 12.93 -26.45 -11.60
C LYS A 4 12.65 -26.71 -10.09
N THR A 5 12.66 -25.67 -9.26
CA THR A 5 12.11 -25.73 -7.90
C THR A 5 10.71 -25.16 -7.93
N ALA A 6 9.72 -25.84 -7.36
CA ALA A 6 8.33 -25.36 -7.28
C ALA A 6 8.31 -23.88 -6.89
N SER A 7 7.84 -23.02 -7.80
CA SER A 7 7.86 -21.59 -7.61
C SER A 7 6.78 -21.18 -6.61
N LYS A 8 7.17 -20.46 -5.56
CA LYS A 8 6.23 -19.90 -4.58
C LYS A 8 5.74 -18.54 -5.06
N ARG A 9 4.44 -18.31 -4.95
CA ARG A 9 3.78 -17.07 -5.35
C ARG A 9 2.87 -16.58 -4.25
N ILE A 10 2.86 -15.28 -4.01
CA ILE A 10 1.83 -14.64 -3.17
C ILE A 10 0.63 -14.29 -4.03
N THR A 11 -0.57 -14.49 -3.50
CA THR A 11 -1.84 -14.13 -4.15
C THR A 11 -2.13 -12.66 -3.92
N LEU A 12 -2.44 -11.90 -4.97
CA LEU A 12 -2.79 -10.47 -4.86
C LEU A 12 -4.32 -10.25 -4.91
N PHE A 13 -5.08 -11.34 -4.75
CA PHE A 13 -6.53 -11.39 -4.73
C PHE A 13 -7.03 -12.60 -3.93
N SER A 14 -8.32 -12.62 -3.64
CA SER A 14 -9.01 -13.77 -3.06
C SER A 14 -9.76 -14.55 -4.13
N TYR A 15 -9.76 -15.87 -4.01
CA TYR A 15 -10.43 -16.77 -4.94
C TYR A 15 -11.32 -17.75 -4.18
N ASN A 16 -12.59 -17.83 -4.61
CA ASN A 16 -13.54 -18.80 -4.11
C ASN A 16 -14.01 -19.72 -5.25
N PRO A 17 -13.59 -21.00 -5.26
CA PRO A 17 -13.95 -21.94 -6.33
C PRO A 17 -15.45 -22.27 -6.37
N GLU A 18 -16.17 -22.18 -5.25
CA GLU A 18 -17.61 -22.49 -5.20
C GLU A 18 -18.43 -21.50 -6.04
N SER A 19 -18.00 -20.24 -6.06
CA SER A 19 -18.60 -19.17 -6.87
C SER A 19 -18.09 -19.13 -8.31
N ASP A 20 -17.12 -19.97 -8.68
CA ASP A 20 -16.55 -19.95 -10.02
C ASP A 20 -17.27 -20.91 -10.95
N GLU A 21 -17.92 -20.39 -11.98
CA GLU A 21 -18.63 -21.20 -12.98
C GLU A 21 -17.69 -21.83 -14.00
N TYR A 22 -16.46 -21.30 -14.12
CA TYR A 22 -15.49 -21.74 -15.13
C TYR A 22 -14.55 -22.85 -14.64
N ILE A 23 -14.58 -23.19 -13.34
CA ILE A 23 -13.70 -24.21 -12.78
C ILE A 23 -14.07 -25.60 -13.30
N PRO A 24 -13.11 -26.41 -13.80
CA PRO A 24 -13.40 -27.72 -14.36
C PRO A 24 -13.97 -28.72 -13.34
N CYS A 25 -13.58 -28.60 -12.08
CA CYS A 25 -14.01 -29.47 -10.99
C CYS A 25 -13.97 -28.68 -9.67
N LYS A 26 -15.15 -28.37 -9.11
CA LYS A 26 -15.29 -27.56 -7.89
C LYS A 26 -14.65 -28.22 -6.68
N GLU A 27 -14.75 -29.54 -6.59
CA GLU A 27 -14.19 -30.35 -5.52
C GLU A 27 -12.65 -30.29 -5.46
N LEU A 28 -12.01 -29.97 -6.58
CA LEU A 28 -10.56 -29.76 -6.66
C LEU A 28 -10.17 -28.29 -6.52
N GLY A 29 -11.11 -27.36 -6.43
CA GLY A 29 -10.83 -25.95 -6.32
C GLY A 29 -10.12 -25.60 -5.03
N LEU A 30 -9.01 -24.86 -5.13
CA LEU A 30 -8.27 -24.39 -3.97
C LEU A 30 -8.71 -22.98 -3.61
N PHE A 31 -9.58 -22.85 -2.60
CA PHE A 31 -9.93 -21.56 -2.01
C PHE A 31 -8.68 -20.87 -1.45
N PHE A 32 -8.49 -19.58 -1.70
CA PHE A 32 -7.46 -18.80 -1.01
C PHE A 32 -7.89 -17.35 -0.79
N SER A 33 -7.35 -16.75 0.27
CA SER A 33 -7.43 -15.31 0.50
C SER A 33 -6.26 -14.58 -0.15
N LYS A 34 -6.45 -13.29 -0.39
CA LYS A 34 -5.39 -12.32 -0.71
C LYS A 34 -4.25 -12.39 0.33
N GLY A 35 -3.00 -12.41 -0.13
CA GLY A 35 -1.80 -12.53 0.70
C GLY A 35 -1.36 -13.98 0.98
N GLN A 36 -2.13 -14.99 0.57
CA GLN A 36 -1.76 -16.39 0.77
C GLN A 36 -0.60 -16.78 -0.14
N ILE A 37 0.31 -17.62 0.38
CA ILE A 37 1.42 -18.18 -0.39
C ILE A 37 1.00 -19.51 -1.00
N LEU A 38 1.15 -19.62 -2.31
CA LEU A 38 0.89 -20.82 -3.10
C LEU A 38 2.21 -21.40 -3.65
N LYS A 39 2.37 -22.70 -3.51
CA LYS A 39 3.43 -23.49 -4.16
C LYS A 39 2.86 -24.08 -5.44
N ILE A 40 3.22 -23.50 -6.59
CA ILE A 40 2.75 -23.97 -7.89
C ILE A 40 3.45 -25.30 -8.22
N HIS A 41 2.67 -26.36 -8.37
CA HIS A 41 3.12 -27.71 -8.71
C HIS A 41 3.16 -27.93 -10.23
N LYS A 42 2.07 -27.58 -10.93
CA LYS A 42 1.99 -27.55 -12.40
C LYS A 42 1.35 -26.23 -12.83
N GLY A 43 1.97 -25.57 -13.79
CA GLY A 43 1.53 -24.28 -14.32
C GLY A 43 1.67 -24.18 -15.83
N ASP A 44 1.53 -25.32 -16.51
CA ASP A 44 1.60 -25.50 -17.96
C ASP A 44 0.25 -25.27 -18.65
N ASP A 45 -0.86 -25.53 -17.95
CA ASP A 45 -2.19 -25.19 -18.43
C ASP A 45 -2.41 -23.66 -18.44
N GLU A 46 -2.98 -23.16 -19.55
CA GLU A 46 -3.20 -21.72 -19.77
C GLU A 46 -4.26 -21.14 -18.81
N ASN A 47 -5.17 -21.94 -18.27
CA ASN A 47 -6.29 -21.47 -17.46
C ASN A 47 -6.25 -21.93 -15.99
N TRP A 48 -5.75 -23.13 -15.73
CA TRP A 48 -5.87 -23.78 -14.43
C TRP A 48 -4.57 -24.40 -13.95
N TRP A 49 -3.95 -23.77 -12.96
CA TRP A 49 -2.75 -24.30 -12.34
C TRP A 49 -3.09 -25.26 -11.20
N GLN A 50 -2.16 -26.18 -10.95
CA GLN A 50 -2.20 -27.07 -9.79
C GLN A 50 -1.26 -26.52 -8.72
N ALA A 51 -1.78 -26.26 -7.53
CA ALA A 51 -1.03 -25.64 -6.44
C ALA A 51 -1.35 -26.26 -5.08
N TYR A 52 -0.44 -26.03 -4.13
CA TYR A 52 -0.63 -26.27 -2.71
C TYR A 52 -0.55 -24.93 -1.97
N LYS A 53 -1.23 -24.80 -0.84
CA LYS A 53 -0.99 -23.68 0.08
C LYS A 53 0.26 -23.96 0.91
N GLU A 54 1.09 -22.95 1.07
CA GLU A 54 2.21 -23.03 2.00
C GLU A 54 1.68 -23.16 3.44
N GLY A 55 2.21 -24.13 4.20
CA GLY A 55 1.90 -24.31 5.61
C GLY A 55 0.68 -25.18 5.93
N GLU A 56 -0.12 -25.57 4.94
CA GLU A 56 -1.09 -26.66 5.11
C GLU A 56 -0.37 -28.00 4.96
N ASN A 57 -0.59 -28.93 5.90
CA ASN A 57 0.04 -30.25 5.85
C ASN A 57 -0.35 -30.94 4.53
N ASP A 58 0.64 -31.46 3.79
CA ASP A 58 0.52 -32.26 2.55
C ASP A 58 -0.25 -33.60 2.76
N MET A 59 -1.13 -33.70 3.76
CA MET A 59 -1.91 -34.91 4.07
C MET A 59 -2.83 -35.29 2.90
N SER A 60 -3.29 -34.30 2.14
CA SER A 60 -3.81 -34.53 0.79
C SER A 60 -2.64 -34.39 -0.20
N ASN A 61 -2.11 -35.50 -0.69
CA ASN A 61 -1.17 -35.51 -1.82
C ASN A 61 -1.73 -34.86 -3.10
N LEU A 62 -3.00 -34.43 -3.09
CA LEU A 62 -3.69 -33.85 -4.23
C LEU A 62 -3.51 -32.34 -4.27
N ALA A 63 -2.92 -31.85 -5.36
CA ALA A 63 -2.87 -30.42 -5.64
C ALA A 63 -4.28 -29.90 -6.01
N GLY A 64 -4.62 -28.71 -5.53
CA GLY A 64 -5.87 -28.06 -5.89
C GLY A 64 -5.72 -27.16 -7.12
N LEU A 65 -6.84 -26.89 -7.79
CA LEU A 65 -6.94 -26.02 -8.96
C LEU A 65 -7.04 -24.56 -8.53
N VAL A 66 -6.21 -23.72 -9.14
CA VAL A 66 -6.26 -22.26 -9.02
C VAL A 66 -6.25 -21.64 -10.42
N PRO A 67 -6.87 -20.47 -10.62
CA PRO A 67 -6.74 -19.74 -11.88
C PRO A 67 -5.27 -19.51 -12.24
N SER A 68 -4.92 -19.67 -13.51
CA SER A 68 -3.61 -19.27 -13.99
C SER A 68 -3.44 -17.75 -13.94
N PHE A 69 -2.21 -17.28 -14.11
CA PHE A 69 -1.94 -15.85 -14.24
C PHE A 69 -2.62 -15.26 -15.48
N GLU A 70 -2.52 -15.91 -16.63
CA GLU A 70 -3.08 -15.43 -17.89
C GLU A 70 -4.61 -15.37 -17.83
N PHE A 71 -5.25 -16.40 -17.27
CA PHE A 71 -6.70 -16.48 -17.18
C PHE A 71 -7.28 -15.47 -16.19
N GLU A 72 -6.68 -15.33 -15.01
CA GLU A 72 -7.12 -14.32 -14.04
C GLU A 72 -6.89 -12.89 -14.55
N THR A 73 -5.78 -12.64 -15.26
CA THR A 73 -5.52 -11.35 -15.89
C THR A 73 -6.61 -11.01 -16.90
N ARG A 74 -6.95 -11.96 -17.79
CA ARG A 74 -8.02 -11.81 -18.78
C ARG A 74 -9.38 -11.55 -18.14
N ARG A 75 -9.74 -12.29 -17.07
CA ARG A 75 -11.00 -12.08 -16.33
C ARG A 75 -11.10 -10.65 -15.77
N ARG A 76 -10.01 -10.13 -15.20
CA ARG A 76 -9.98 -8.77 -14.66
C ARG A 76 -10.09 -7.71 -15.75
N GLU A 77 -9.40 -7.89 -16.87
CA GLU A 77 -9.48 -6.97 -18.00
C GLU A 77 -10.92 -6.88 -18.53
N MET A 78 -11.59 -8.03 -18.69
CA MET A 78 -13.00 -8.05 -19.11
C MET A 78 -13.92 -7.41 -18.07
N ASN A 79 -13.75 -7.70 -16.78
CA ASN A 79 -14.57 -7.08 -15.73
C ASN A 79 -14.40 -5.56 -15.70
N LYS A 80 -13.17 -5.06 -15.85
CA LYS A 80 -12.90 -3.62 -15.95
C LYS A 80 -13.55 -3.00 -17.18
N GLU A 81 -13.48 -3.66 -18.33
CA GLU A 81 -14.13 -3.19 -19.55
C GLU A 81 -15.65 -3.09 -19.36
N TYR A 82 -16.26 -4.12 -18.78
CA TYR A 82 -17.68 -4.14 -18.44
C TYR A 82 -18.08 -3.02 -17.46
N GLU A 83 -17.30 -2.77 -16.42
CA GLU A 83 -17.53 -1.65 -15.49
C GLU A 83 -17.47 -0.30 -16.22
N ARG A 84 -16.48 -0.09 -17.10
CA ARG A 84 -16.38 1.12 -17.92
C ARG A 84 -17.57 1.29 -18.87
N GLU A 85 -18.15 0.20 -19.37
CA GLU A 85 -19.35 0.25 -20.21
C GLU A 85 -20.58 0.65 -19.40
N LEU A 86 -20.78 0.05 -18.22
CA LEU A 86 -21.86 0.43 -17.30
C LEU A 86 -21.77 1.91 -16.89
N GLU A 87 -20.56 2.43 -16.68
CA GLU A 87 -20.37 3.86 -16.39
C GLU A 87 -20.80 4.75 -17.57
N LYS A 88 -20.50 4.35 -18.81
CA LYS A 88 -20.91 5.09 -20.03
C LYS A 88 -22.42 5.03 -20.25
N GLU A 89 -23.06 3.90 -19.97
CA GLU A 89 -24.52 3.76 -20.09
C GLU A 89 -25.27 4.57 -19.02
N ASN A 90 -24.65 4.76 -17.85
CA ASN A 90 -25.19 5.60 -16.78
C ASN A 90 -24.86 7.10 -16.94
N GLU A 91 -24.12 7.52 -17.99
CA GLU A 91 -24.00 8.94 -18.33
C GLU A 91 -25.32 9.48 -18.93
N PRO A 92 -25.89 10.58 -18.39
CA PRO A 92 -27.14 11.12 -18.90
C PRO A 92 -26.97 11.63 -20.34
N VAL A 93 -27.64 10.96 -21.29
CA VAL A 93 -27.73 11.37 -22.69
C VAL A 93 -28.44 12.72 -22.78
N LEU A 94 -27.68 13.81 -22.91
CA LEU A 94 -28.21 15.14 -23.24
C LEU A 94 -28.67 15.15 -24.71
N CYS A 95 -29.88 14.64 -24.95
CA CYS A 95 -30.53 14.65 -26.26
C CYS A 95 -30.86 16.09 -26.68
N GLY A 96 -30.19 16.55 -27.75
CA GLY A 96 -30.40 17.86 -28.33
C GLY A 96 -31.68 17.96 -29.15
N LYS A 97 -32.51 18.97 -28.86
CA LYS A 97 -33.42 19.59 -29.84
C LYS A 97 -32.95 21.03 -30.16
N LYS A 98 -32.52 21.20 -31.41
CA LYS A 98 -32.37 22.44 -32.22
C LYS A 98 -33.61 23.35 -32.03
N LYS A 99 -33.65 24.70 -32.08
CA LYS A 99 -32.86 25.90 -32.47
C LYS A 99 -33.62 27.07 -31.77
N ASN A 100 -33.11 28.25 -31.38
CA ASN A 100 -32.59 29.34 -32.21
C ASN A 100 -32.34 30.61 -31.34
N LYS A 101 -31.45 31.49 -31.82
CA LYS A 101 -31.26 32.94 -31.52
C LYS A 101 -30.30 33.39 -30.38
N LYS A 102 -29.08 33.70 -30.84
CA LYS A 102 -28.25 34.89 -30.58
C LYS A 102 -28.28 35.53 -29.17
N ALA A 103 -27.16 35.37 -28.44
CA ALA A 103 -26.58 36.43 -27.62
C ALA A 103 -25.08 36.20 -27.40
N LYS A 104 -24.27 37.22 -27.72
CA LYS A 104 -22.83 37.33 -27.42
C LYS A 104 -22.63 37.32 -25.89
N LYS A 105 -21.70 36.52 -25.36
CA LYS A 105 -20.90 36.88 -24.17
C LYS A 105 -19.72 35.92 -23.93
N SER A 106 -18.53 36.54 -23.90
CA SER A 106 -17.34 36.21 -23.10
C SER A 106 -16.89 34.74 -22.97
N LYS A 107 -15.72 34.46 -23.56
CA LYS A 107 -14.85 33.31 -23.29
C LYS A 107 -14.61 33.14 -21.77
N LYS A 108 -15.28 32.17 -21.15
CA LYS A 108 -14.82 31.52 -19.92
C LYS A 108 -14.23 30.18 -20.33
N ASN A 109 -12.90 30.08 -20.27
CA ASN A 109 -12.17 28.82 -20.38
C ASN A 109 -12.66 27.89 -19.26
N LYS A 110 -13.61 27.01 -19.56
CA LYS A 110 -13.80 25.78 -18.79
C LYS A 110 -12.56 24.93 -19.09
N LYS A 111 -11.58 24.99 -18.19
CA LYS A 111 -10.59 23.92 -18.03
C LYS A 111 -11.39 22.63 -17.95
N LYS A 112 -11.38 21.84 -19.03
CA LYS A 112 -11.55 20.40 -18.91
C LYS A 112 -10.50 19.99 -17.89
N ASN A 113 -10.94 19.50 -16.74
CA ASN A 113 -10.07 18.69 -15.91
C ASN A 113 -9.60 17.57 -16.85
N LYS A 114 -8.34 17.64 -17.28
CA LYS A 114 -7.61 16.45 -17.64
C LYS A 114 -7.72 15.59 -16.39
N LYS A 115 -8.56 14.55 -16.42
CA LYS A 115 -8.26 13.36 -15.63
C LYS A 115 -6.84 13.03 -16.08
N ASP A 116 -5.89 13.24 -15.20
CA ASP A 116 -4.52 12.83 -15.43
C ASP A 116 -4.57 11.38 -15.89
N ASP A 117 -3.82 11.05 -16.94
CA ASP A 117 -3.60 9.69 -17.41
C ASP A 117 -2.93 8.93 -16.26
N VAL A 118 -3.73 8.46 -15.30
CA VAL A 118 -3.30 7.43 -14.36
C VAL A 118 -3.19 6.21 -15.24
N GLU A 119 -1.97 5.85 -15.64
CA GLU A 119 -1.68 4.54 -16.20
C GLU A 119 -2.34 3.52 -15.28
N GLU A 120 -3.47 2.96 -15.73
CA GLU A 120 -4.27 2.05 -14.92
C GLU A 120 -3.45 0.78 -14.71
N GLU A 121 -2.84 0.70 -13.54
CA GLU A 121 -1.91 -0.36 -13.18
C GLU A 121 -2.58 -1.72 -13.33
N ILE A 122 -1.95 -2.58 -14.12
CA ILE A 122 -2.29 -3.99 -14.22
C ILE A 122 -1.81 -4.63 -12.92
N VAL A 123 -2.72 -4.76 -11.94
CA VAL A 123 -2.46 -5.52 -10.71
C VAL A 123 -2.24 -6.98 -11.12
N HIS A 124 -0.97 -7.39 -11.17
CA HIS A 124 -0.59 -8.77 -11.40
C HIS A 124 -1.32 -9.68 -10.39
N PRO A 125 -1.99 -10.77 -10.79
CA PRO A 125 -2.76 -11.61 -9.87
C PRO A 125 -1.88 -12.40 -8.89
N TYR A 126 -0.65 -12.65 -9.28
CA TYR A 126 0.34 -13.39 -8.50
C TYR A 126 1.70 -12.69 -8.60
N GLU A 127 2.48 -12.75 -7.53
CA GLU A 127 3.86 -12.26 -7.50
C GLU A 127 4.81 -13.35 -7.00
N TYR A 128 5.97 -13.51 -7.64
CA TYR A 128 6.99 -14.47 -7.19
C TYR A 128 7.62 -14.02 -5.87
N VAL A 129 7.68 -14.92 -4.90
CA VAL A 129 8.19 -14.61 -3.56
C VAL A 129 9.21 -15.61 -3.07
N LYS A 130 10.08 -15.14 -2.18
CA LYS A 130 11.08 -15.95 -1.48
C LYS A 130 11.18 -15.49 -0.03
N LEU A 131 11.50 -16.42 0.87
CA LEU A 131 11.84 -16.06 2.24
C LEU A 131 13.12 -15.22 2.27
N HIS A 132 13.02 -14.08 2.94
CA HIS A 132 14.11 -13.17 3.20
C HIS A 132 14.20 -12.92 4.69
N GLN A 133 15.33 -13.30 5.29
CA GLN A 133 15.70 -12.88 6.62
C GLN A 133 16.35 -11.50 6.53
N GLN A 134 15.85 -10.55 7.32
CA GLN A 134 16.47 -9.23 7.34
C GLN A 134 17.87 -9.30 7.96
N PRO A 135 18.89 -8.68 7.35
CA PRO A 135 20.23 -8.59 7.95
C PRO A 135 20.22 -7.72 9.22
N PRO A 136 21.02 -8.04 10.25
CA PRO A 136 21.10 -7.24 11.49
C PRO A 136 21.53 -5.80 11.28
N ASP A 137 22.40 -5.55 10.30
CA ASP A 137 22.97 -4.26 9.91
C ASP A 137 22.11 -3.49 8.89
N ARG A 138 21.07 -4.13 8.35
CA ARG A 138 20.23 -3.54 7.30
C ARG A 138 18.75 -3.86 7.53
N ARG A 139 18.17 -3.15 8.50
CA ARG A 139 16.76 -3.29 8.88
C ARG A 139 15.83 -2.71 7.82
N ARG A 140 14.72 -3.39 7.56
CA ARG A 140 13.68 -2.94 6.61
C ARG A 140 12.95 -1.71 7.17
N PRO A 141 12.57 -0.72 6.34
CA PRO A 141 11.77 0.41 6.80
C PRO A 141 10.36 -0.06 7.17
N ILE A 142 9.87 0.36 8.35
CA ILE A 142 8.49 0.13 8.79
C ILE A 142 7.62 1.27 8.27
N VAL A 143 6.58 0.93 7.53
CA VAL A 143 5.67 1.90 6.89
C VAL A 143 4.30 1.80 7.52
N LEU A 144 3.87 2.86 8.20
CA LEU A 144 2.57 2.98 8.85
C LEU A 144 1.57 3.65 7.91
N ILE A 145 0.65 2.86 7.36
CA ILE A 145 -0.42 3.30 6.46
C ILE A 145 -1.73 3.28 7.22
N GLY A 146 -2.65 4.19 6.90
CA GLY A 146 -3.95 4.26 7.57
C GLY A 146 -4.64 5.59 7.29
N PRO A 147 -5.93 5.74 7.65
CA PRO A 147 -6.63 6.99 7.48
C PRO A 147 -6.04 8.10 8.36
N ARG A 148 -6.51 9.34 8.16
CA ARG A 148 -6.20 10.45 9.07
C ARG A 148 -6.77 10.17 10.46
N ASN A 149 -6.17 10.75 11.49
CA ASN A 149 -6.59 10.67 12.90
C ASN A 149 -6.55 9.29 13.59
N VAL A 150 -6.17 8.21 12.90
CA VAL A 150 -6.06 6.85 13.48
C VAL A 150 -4.85 6.62 14.40
N GLY A 151 -4.07 7.66 14.73
CA GLY A 151 -2.96 7.57 15.69
C GLY A 151 -1.60 7.16 15.13
N ARG A 152 -1.40 7.11 13.80
CA ARG A 152 -0.10 6.71 13.18
C ARG A 152 1.08 7.56 13.62
N TYR A 153 0.89 8.87 13.73
CA TYR A 153 1.92 9.80 14.19
C TYR A 153 2.24 9.61 15.68
N GLU A 154 1.21 9.39 16.50
CA GLU A 154 1.36 9.11 17.94
C GLU A 154 2.17 7.83 18.17
N LEU A 155 1.88 6.76 17.39
CA LEU A 155 2.61 5.49 17.44
C LEU A 155 4.07 5.64 16.98
N ARG A 156 4.31 6.37 15.88
CA ARG A 156 5.66 6.69 15.41
C ARG A 156 6.46 7.40 16.49
N ASP A 157 5.90 8.47 17.06
CA ASP A 157 6.58 9.31 18.03
C ASP A 157 6.91 8.51 19.30
N LYS A 158 5.98 7.66 19.76
CA LYS A 158 6.20 6.74 20.88
C LYS A 158 7.34 5.75 20.60
N LEU A 159 7.37 5.13 19.41
CA LEU A 159 8.47 4.23 19.01
C LEU A 159 9.83 4.94 19.02
N THR A 160 9.91 6.14 18.43
CA THR A 160 11.17 6.85 18.27
C THR A 160 11.66 7.48 19.56
N ASN A 161 10.76 7.84 20.48
CA ASN A 161 11.14 8.38 21.78
C ASN A 161 11.57 7.27 22.76
N ASP A 162 10.86 6.15 22.81
CA ASP A 162 11.16 5.06 23.74
C ASP A 162 12.48 4.34 23.40
N LYS A 163 12.84 4.29 22.12
CA LYS A 163 14.02 3.58 21.60
C LYS A 163 14.72 4.36 20.47
N TYR A 164 15.19 5.56 20.78
CA TYR A 164 15.88 6.45 19.83
C TYR A 164 17.16 5.85 19.21
N GLU A 165 17.75 4.84 19.85
CA GLU A 165 18.93 4.13 19.34
C GLU A 165 18.56 3.15 18.22
N GLU A 166 17.38 2.55 18.25
CA GLU A 166 16.91 1.54 17.29
C GLU A 166 16.08 2.16 16.15
N PHE A 167 15.27 3.18 16.45
CA PHE A 167 14.30 3.77 15.54
C PHE A 167 14.67 5.20 15.15
N CYS A 168 14.39 5.56 13.90
CA CYS A 168 14.62 6.92 13.42
C CYS A 168 13.57 7.32 12.37
N VAL A 169 13.11 8.56 12.44
CA VAL A 169 12.27 9.16 11.39
C VAL A 169 13.19 9.71 10.29
N PRO A 170 12.97 9.34 9.02
CA PRO A 170 13.70 9.95 7.90
C PRO A 170 13.52 11.46 7.87
N ILE A 171 14.62 12.21 7.67
CA ILE A 171 14.57 13.67 7.62
C ILE A 171 13.88 14.12 6.34
N ALA A 172 12.75 14.80 6.48
CA ALA A 172 11.99 15.32 5.35
C ALA A 172 12.64 16.58 4.75
N HIS A 173 12.40 16.83 3.48
CA HIS A 173 12.71 18.08 2.80
C HIS A 173 11.54 19.05 2.95
N THR A 174 11.84 20.35 3.00
CA THR A 174 10.81 21.38 2.97
C THR A 174 11.26 22.62 2.20
N SER A 175 10.31 23.27 1.53
CA SER A 175 10.49 24.62 0.97
C SER A 175 10.22 25.74 1.97
N ARG A 176 9.78 25.41 3.19
CA ARG A 176 9.51 26.40 4.24
C ARG A 176 10.83 27.04 4.69
N PRO A 177 10.89 28.36 4.93
CA PRO A 177 12.04 28.97 5.57
C PRO A 177 12.32 28.34 6.94
N LYS A 178 13.60 28.09 7.22
CA LYS A 178 14.11 27.63 8.51
C LYS A 178 13.73 28.63 9.61
N LYS A 179 13.12 28.16 10.70
CA LYS A 179 12.83 28.96 11.90
C LYS A 179 14.06 29.05 12.80
N GLU A 180 14.02 29.98 13.76
CA GLU A 180 14.99 30.05 14.84
C GLU A 180 14.98 28.75 15.66
N GLY A 181 16.16 28.25 16.01
CA GLY A 181 16.34 26.96 16.69
C GLY A 181 16.38 25.72 15.78
N GLU A 182 15.90 25.81 14.54
CA GLU A 182 15.95 24.68 13.59
C GLU A 182 17.33 24.59 12.90
N THR A 183 17.77 23.36 12.67
CA THR A 183 19.05 23.00 12.04
C THR A 183 18.81 22.22 10.74
N ASN A 184 19.46 22.69 9.67
CA ASN A 184 19.40 22.03 8.37
C ASN A 184 20.12 20.67 8.42
N GLY A 185 19.47 19.62 7.93
CA GLY A 185 20.00 18.25 8.03
C GLY A 185 19.77 17.58 9.37
N GLN A 186 18.96 18.19 10.24
CA GLN A 186 18.50 17.59 11.49
C GLN A 186 16.98 17.65 11.59
N ASP A 187 16.39 18.85 11.60
CA ASP A 187 14.93 19.02 11.68
C ASP A 187 14.28 18.79 10.32
N TYR A 188 14.82 19.44 9.29
CA TYR A 188 14.46 19.28 7.89
C TYR A 188 15.67 19.51 6.99
N MET A 189 15.58 19.00 5.76
CA MET A 189 16.38 19.46 4.65
C MET A 189 15.70 20.69 4.03
N PHE A 190 16.13 21.88 4.43
CA PHE A 190 15.60 23.15 3.94
C PHE A 190 16.15 23.44 2.55
N VAL A 191 15.26 23.46 1.54
CA VAL A 191 15.61 23.71 0.14
C VAL A 191 14.73 24.82 -0.43
N SER A 192 15.15 25.44 -1.53
CA SER A 192 14.28 26.38 -2.24
C SER A 192 13.10 25.65 -2.91
N LYS A 193 12.00 26.38 -3.18
CA LYS A 193 10.84 25.82 -3.90
C LYS A 193 11.24 25.30 -5.30
N ASP A 194 12.10 26.02 -6.00
CA ASP A 194 12.60 25.63 -7.32
C ASP A 194 13.43 24.35 -7.27
N GLN A 195 14.31 24.19 -6.27
CA GLN A 195 15.06 22.94 -6.06
C GLN A 195 14.13 21.78 -5.72
N PHE A 196 13.13 22.00 -4.86
CA PHE A 196 12.15 20.98 -4.51
C PHE A 196 11.40 20.47 -5.75
N GLU A 197 10.93 21.38 -6.60
CA GLU A 197 10.24 21.02 -7.85
C GLU A 197 11.15 20.29 -8.84
N GLN A 198 12.44 20.63 -8.89
CA GLN A 198 13.43 19.87 -9.67
C GLN A 198 13.63 18.46 -9.12
N HIS A 199 13.69 18.29 -7.79
CA HIS A 199 13.78 16.98 -7.15
C HIS A 199 12.54 16.13 -7.44
N LYS A 200 11.35 16.73 -7.33
CA LYS A 200 10.08 16.07 -7.65
C LYS A 200 10.06 15.55 -9.09
N LYS A 201 10.44 16.36 -10.08
CA LYS A 201 10.51 15.97 -11.49
C LYS A 201 11.49 14.82 -11.77
N LYS A 202 12.51 14.65 -10.93
CA LYS A 202 13.49 13.57 -11.04
C LYS A 202 13.09 12.28 -10.29
N GLY A 203 11.90 12.24 -9.69
CA GLY A 203 11.44 11.09 -8.91
C GLY A 203 12.26 10.88 -7.62
N TYR A 204 12.70 11.98 -7.00
CA TYR A 204 13.55 11.95 -5.80
C TYR A 204 12.79 11.61 -4.50
N PHE A 205 11.49 11.91 -4.48
CA PHE A 205 10.63 11.72 -3.32
C PHE A 205 9.85 10.41 -3.40
N VAL A 206 9.73 9.74 -2.24
CA VAL A 206 8.77 8.66 -2.02
C VAL A 206 7.38 9.23 -1.84
N GLU A 207 7.28 10.34 -1.11
CA GLU A 207 6.04 11.06 -0.87
C GLU A 207 6.34 12.54 -0.82
N ASP A 208 5.51 13.35 -1.49
CA ASP A 208 5.54 14.80 -1.40
C ASP A 208 4.13 15.38 -1.32
N GLY A 209 4.03 16.58 -0.76
CA GLY A 209 2.77 17.29 -0.60
C GLY A 209 2.97 18.77 -0.27
N GLU A 210 1.87 19.51 -0.32
CA GLU A 210 1.83 20.93 0.02
C GLU A 210 1.06 21.15 1.33
N TYR A 211 1.66 21.90 2.25
CA TYR A 211 1.02 22.34 3.48
C TYR A 211 1.34 23.81 3.75
N GLN A 212 0.30 24.62 3.99
CA GLN A 212 0.42 26.06 4.22
C GLN A 212 1.33 26.76 3.18
N LYS A 213 1.11 26.47 1.88
CA LYS A 213 1.86 27.01 0.72
C LYS A 213 3.33 26.58 0.60
N ASN A 214 3.81 25.75 1.52
CA ASN A 214 5.15 25.18 1.50
C ASN A 214 5.09 23.71 1.09
N LEU A 215 6.13 23.28 0.38
CA LEU A 215 6.28 21.89 -0.05
C LEU A 215 7.00 21.10 1.04
N TYR A 216 6.60 19.85 1.20
CA TYR A 216 7.21 18.88 2.10
C TYR A 216 7.35 17.55 1.37
N GLY A 217 8.43 16.81 1.64
CA GLY A 217 8.58 15.48 1.04
C GLY A 217 9.65 14.62 1.70
N THR A 218 9.42 13.32 1.71
CA THR A 218 10.38 12.33 2.21
C THR A 218 11.13 11.73 1.03
N SER A 219 12.45 11.92 1.01
CA SER A 219 13.28 11.44 -0.10
C SER A 219 13.65 9.97 0.05
N ILE A 220 13.92 9.31 -1.09
CA ILE A 220 14.45 7.94 -1.12
C ILE A 220 15.76 7.87 -0.33
N GLU A 221 16.63 8.86 -0.53
CA GLU A 221 17.92 8.97 0.14
C GLU A 221 17.78 9.11 1.65
N SER A 222 16.84 9.94 2.14
CA SER A 222 16.59 10.11 3.58
C SER A 222 16.26 8.78 4.27
N ILE A 223 15.54 7.89 3.58
CA ILE A 223 15.19 6.56 4.11
C ILE A 223 16.42 5.64 4.06
N GLN A 224 17.16 5.65 2.95
CA GLN A 224 18.38 4.86 2.78
C GLN A 224 19.44 5.22 3.84
N GLN A 225 19.64 6.50 4.12
CA GLN A 225 20.59 6.95 5.15
C GLN A 225 20.25 6.41 6.55
N VAL A 226 18.97 6.23 6.88
CA VAL A 226 18.58 5.61 8.15
C VAL A 226 18.94 4.11 8.15
N ILE A 227 18.63 3.42 7.06
CA ILE A 227 18.92 2.00 6.87
C ILE A 227 20.44 1.74 6.94
N GLU A 228 21.25 2.56 6.28
CA GLU A 228 22.72 2.47 6.24
C GLU A 228 23.37 2.70 7.61
N ARG A 229 22.70 3.43 8.52
CA ARG A 229 23.13 3.60 9.91
C ARG A 229 22.76 2.40 10.80
N GLY A 230 22.19 1.34 10.23
CA GLY A 230 21.74 0.15 10.97
C GLY A 230 20.47 0.36 11.80
N LYS A 231 19.77 1.50 11.62
CA LYS A 231 18.52 1.81 12.32
C LYS A 231 17.31 1.41 11.49
N THR A 232 16.19 1.20 12.16
CA THR A 232 14.90 0.99 11.51
C THR A 232 14.26 2.35 11.20
N ALA A 233 14.03 2.64 9.92
CA ALA A 233 13.27 3.82 9.51
C ALA A 233 11.78 3.64 9.81
N ILE A 234 11.18 4.57 10.56
CA ILE A 234 9.73 4.59 10.81
C ILE A 234 9.08 5.66 9.92
N CYS A 235 8.32 5.21 8.93
CA CYS A 235 7.71 6.03 7.90
C CYS A 235 6.19 6.08 8.08
N VAL A 236 5.62 7.26 8.32
CA VAL A 236 4.16 7.46 8.26
C VAL A 236 3.84 8.06 6.89
N MET A 237 3.16 7.30 6.03
CA MET A 237 2.96 7.65 4.62
C MET A 237 1.51 7.40 4.19
N LEU A 238 1.13 7.91 3.02
CA LEU A 238 -0.10 7.60 2.31
C LEU A 238 0.07 6.27 1.53
N ALA A 239 -1.05 5.59 1.28
CA ALA A 239 -1.03 4.28 0.63
C ALA A 239 -0.38 4.26 -0.78
N PRO A 240 -0.52 5.30 -1.64
CA PRO A 240 0.18 5.33 -2.93
C PRO A 240 1.70 5.21 -2.81
N SER A 241 2.28 5.73 -1.74
CA SER A 241 3.73 5.76 -1.49
C SER A 241 4.33 4.36 -1.36
N ILE A 242 3.52 3.34 -1.01
CA ILE A 242 3.96 1.94 -0.97
C ILE A 242 4.55 1.52 -2.31
N LYS A 243 3.90 1.85 -3.43
CA LYS A 243 4.32 1.45 -4.77
C LYS A 243 5.70 2.02 -5.11
N ILE A 244 5.90 3.31 -4.83
CA ILE A 244 7.19 3.98 -5.05
C ILE A 244 8.28 3.31 -4.19
N MET A 245 8.01 2.99 -2.92
CA MET A 245 8.99 2.29 -2.07
C MET A 245 9.35 0.89 -2.60
N ARG A 246 8.38 0.17 -3.17
CA ARG A 246 8.59 -1.15 -3.78
C ARG A 246 9.42 -1.05 -5.06
N GLU A 247 9.07 -0.12 -5.96
CA GLU A 247 9.83 0.16 -7.20
C GLU A 247 11.27 0.55 -6.93
N LYS A 248 11.50 1.37 -5.89
CA LYS A 248 12.84 1.80 -5.46
C LYS A 248 13.56 0.78 -4.59
N MET A 249 13.01 -0.43 -4.45
CA MET A 249 13.62 -1.56 -3.76
C MET A 249 14.03 -1.26 -2.30
N LEU A 250 13.28 -0.39 -1.63
CA LEU A 250 13.50 -0.06 -0.21
C LEU A 250 13.04 -1.18 0.74
N LYS A 251 12.42 -2.25 0.19
CA LYS A 251 11.92 -3.42 0.91
C LYS A 251 11.04 -3.07 2.12
N PRO A 252 10.01 -2.21 1.95
CA PRO A 252 9.17 -1.79 3.07
C PRO A 252 8.49 -2.98 3.75
N TYR A 253 8.30 -2.88 5.07
CA TYR A 253 7.36 -3.70 5.82
C TYR A 253 6.16 -2.82 6.17
N VAL A 254 5.03 -3.09 5.53
CA VAL A 254 3.85 -2.22 5.50
C VAL A 254 2.83 -2.69 6.52
N ILE A 255 2.57 -1.86 7.52
CA ILE A 255 1.60 -2.12 8.57
C ILE A 255 0.42 -1.16 8.38
N PHE A 256 -0.77 -1.71 8.15
CA PHE A 256 -1.99 -0.93 8.07
C PHE A 256 -2.61 -0.77 9.45
N ILE A 257 -2.69 0.48 9.91
CA ILE A 257 -3.35 0.87 11.15
C ILE A 257 -4.81 1.19 10.83
N LYS A 258 -5.69 0.26 11.21
CA LYS A 258 -7.12 0.32 10.94
C LYS A 258 -7.86 0.97 12.12
N PRO A 259 -8.83 1.86 11.89
CA PRO A 259 -9.68 2.36 12.96
C PRO A 259 -10.58 1.23 13.49
N PRO A 260 -10.95 1.28 14.78
CA PRO A 260 -11.98 0.39 15.31
C PRO A 260 -13.36 0.78 14.76
N ASN A 261 -14.40 0.02 15.10
CA ASN A 261 -15.74 0.35 14.64
C ASN A 261 -16.26 1.67 15.27
N ARG A 262 -17.31 2.25 14.68
CA ARG A 262 -17.88 3.54 15.11
C ARG A 262 -18.20 3.58 16.60
N GLU A 263 -18.80 2.51 17.14
CA GLU A 263 -19.20 2.44 18.55
C GLU A 263 -17.99 2.49 19.49
N GLN A 264 -16.93 1.77 19.14
CA GLN A 264 -15.67 1.74 19.89
C GLN A 264 -14.94 3.08 19.82
N ILE A 265 -14.92 3.75 18.66
CA ILE A 265 -14.33 5.10 18.56
C ILE A 265 -15.03 6.05 19.53
N LEU A 266 -16.36 6.09 19.51
CA LEU A 266 -17.15 6.95 20.40
C LEU A 266 -16.94 6.61 21.89
N ALA A 267 -16.78 5.32 22.23
CA ALA A 267 -16.46 4.90 23.59
C ALA A 267 -15.07 5.41 24.04
N ASN A 268 -14.06 5.32 23.17
CA ASN A 268 -12.68 5.73 23.47
C ASN A 268 -12.52 7.25 23.63
N GLN A 269 -13.27 8.05 22.85
CA GLN A 269 -13.25 9.51 22.98
C GLN A 269 -13.69 9.98 24.37
N ARG A 270 -14.63 9.26 25.01
CA ARG A 270 -15.09 9.56 26.36
C ARG A 270 -14.01 9.35 27.42
N ILE A 271 -13.02 8.48 27.13
CA ILE A 271 -11.94 8.12 28.04
C ILE A 271 -10.72 9.04 27.84
N ASN A 272 -10.37 9.34 26.58
CA ASN A 272 -9.11 10.02 26.24
C ASN A 272 -9.25 11.53 25.97
N GLY A 273 -10.48 12.09 26.01
CA GLY A 273 -10.74 13.53 25.88
C GLY A 273 -10.53 14.13 24.49
N LYS A 274 -10.07 13.33 23.51
CA LYS A 274 -9.97 13.73 22.09
C LYS A 274 -11.36 13.59 21.44
N GLN A 275 -12.04 14.70 21.21
CA GLN A 275 -13.29 14.71 20.44
C GLN A 275 -12.96 14.81 18.95
N LEU A 276 -13.25 13.74 18.20
CA LEU A 276 -13.48 13.84 16.76
C LEU A 276 -14.97 14.01 16.54
N ASP A 277 -15.36 14.86 15.60
CA ASP A 277 -16.76 14.99 15.24
C ASP A 277 -17.26 13.79 14.42
N GLU A 278 -18.58 13.71 14.21
CA GLU A 278 -19.19 12.59 13.50
C GLU A 278 -18.72 12.48 12.03
N GLU A 279 -18.43 13.60 11.39
CA GLU A 279 -17.96 13.67 10.01
C GLU A 279 -16.51 13.14 9.91
N GLU A 280 -15.66 13.48 10.87
CA GLU A 280 -14.29 12.97 10.98
C GLU A 280 -14.27 11.46 11.23
N ILE A 281 -15.15 10.94 12.09
CA ILE A 281 -15.29 9.50 12.35
C ILE A 281 -15.72 8.78 11.07
N ALA A 282 -16.77 9.27 10.41
CA ALA A 282 -17.26 8.69 9.16
C ALA A 282 -16.18 8.72 8.07
N SER A 283 -15.49 9.85 7.92
CA SER A 283 -14.39 10.02 6.96
C SER A 283 -13.22 9.07 7.26
N MET A 284 -12.86 8.88 8.52
CA MET A 284 -11.80 7.95 8.91
C MET A 284 -12.14 6.50 8.56
N ILE A 285 -13.38 6.07 8.82
CA ILE A 285 -13.86 4.72 8.48
C ILE A 285 -13.92 4.51 6.97
N ASP A 286 -14.44 5.48 6.21
CA ASP A 286 -14.53 5.35 4.75
C ASP A 286 -13.14 5.35 4.10
N GLN A 287 -12.23 6.24 4.55
CA GLN A 287 -10.83 6.22 4.10
C GLN A 287 -10.17 4.88 4.40
N ALA A 288 -10.40 4.27 5.57
CA ALA A 288 -9.86 2.96 5.89
C ALA A 288 -10.35 1.89 4.92
N ARG A 289 -11.66 1.89 4.62
CA ARG A 289 -12.28 0.95 3.66
C ARG A 289 -11.65 1.08 2.28
N VAL A 290 -11.51 2.30 1.76
CA VAL A 290 -10.90 2.56 0.44
C VAL A 290 -9.43 2.12 0.42
N ILE A 291 -8.65 2.47 1.45
CA ILE A 291 -7.23 2.08 1.54
C ILE A 291 -7.07 0.55 1.55
N GLU A 292 -7.88 -0.15 2.34
CA GLU A 292 -7.83 -1.62 2.46
C GLU A 292 -8.27 -2.32 1.16
N GLN A 293 -9.31 -1.79 0.51
CA GLN A 293 -9.77 -2.26 -0.80
C GLN A 293 -8.65 -2.15 -1.84
N ASP A 294 -8.09 -0.95 -2.01
CA ASP A 294 -7.19 -0.63 -3.12
C ASP A 294 -5.76 -1.14 -2.87
N TYR A 295 -5.27 -1.07 -1.64
CA TYR A 295 -3.87 -1.34 -1.30
C TYR A 295 -3.67 -2.54 -0.39
N GLY A 296 -4.72 -3.20 0.08
CA GLY A 296 -4.60 -4.27 1.07
C GLY A 296 -3.78 -5.49 0.64
N HIS A 297 -3.39 -5.61 -0.64
CA HIS A 297 -2.50 -6.70 -1.11
C HIS A 297 -1.04 -6.39 -0.86
N LEU A 298 -0.74 -5.14 -0.52
CA LEU A 298 0.61 -4.65 -0.28
C LEU A 298 0.92 -4.51 1.22
N PHE A 299 -0.03 -4.87 2.10
CA PHE A 299 0.18 -4.85 3.54
C PHE A 299 0.81 -6.16 3.99
N ASP A 300 1.80 -6.09 4.87
CA ASP A 300 2.37 -7.25 5.55
C ASP A 300 1.57 -7.59 6.82
N ASP A 301 1.03 -6.57 7.52
CA ASP A 301 0.21 -6.72 8.73
C ASP A 301 -0.92 -5.68 8.81
N ILE A 302 -1.96 -6.01 9.58
CA ILE A 302 -3.07 -5.11 9.93
C ILE A 302 -3.20 -5.08 11.45
N ILE A 303 -3.23 -3.88 12.04
CA ILE A 303 -3.50 -3.67 13.48
C ILE A 303 -4.71 -2.76 13.63
N ILE A 304 -5.68 -3.18 14.44
CA ILE A 304 -6.84 -2.35 14.77
C ILE A 304 -6.47 -1.50 15.99
N ASN A 305 -6.42 -0.18 15.81
CA ASN A 305 -6.03 0.73 16.89
C ASN A 305 -7.20 1.00 17.86
N HIS A 306 -7.44 0.05 18.77
CA HIS A 306 -8.37 0.24 19.88
C HIS A 306 -7.81 1.18 20.96
N ASN A 307 -6.53 1.03 21.27
CA ASN A 307 -5.82 1.81 22.27
C ASN A 307 -4.36 1.99 21.82
N THR A 308 -3.81 3.18 21.97
CA THR A 308 -2.46 3.52 21.51
C THR A 308 -1.36 2.72 22.21
N ASP A 309 -1.53 2.37 23.48
CA ASP A 309 -0.56 1.60 24.26
C ASP A 309 -0.52 0.13 23.85
N ASP A 310 -1.68 -0.51 23.71
CA ASP A 310 -1.76 -1.91 23.25
C ASP A 310 -1.24 -2.04 21.81
N THR A 311 -1.68 -1.11 20.94
CA THR A 311 -1.24 -1.06 19.54
C THR A 311 0.27 -0.85 19.44
N TYR A 312 0.85 -0.06 20.35
CA TYR A 312 2.29 0.14 20.41
C TYR A 312 3.05 -1.15 20.77
N GLU A 313 2.55 -1.95 21.71
CA GLU A 313 3.16 -3.23 22.04
C GLU A 313 3.02 -4.24 20.89
N ASP A 314 1.89 -4.26 20.19
CA ASP A 314 1.71 -5.05 18.97
C ASP A 314 2.74 -4.68 17.89
N LEU A 315 2.93 -3.37 17.65
CA LEU A 315 3.95 -2.85 16.74
C LEU A 315 5.36 -3.31 17.13
N ARG A 316 5.71 -3.23 18.43
CA ARG A 316 7.00 -3.71 18.91
C ARG A 316 7.18 -5.20 18.69
N ASN A 317 6.14 -5.99 18.93
CA ASN A 317 6.19 -7.45 18.76
C ASN A 317 6.36 -7.83 17.29
N ILE A 318 5.66 -7.16 16.38
CA ILE A 318 5.84 -7.35 14.93
C ILE A 318 7.28 -7.02 14.53
N ILE A 319 7.79 -5.83 14.92
CA ILE A 319 9.15 -5.40 14.55
C ILE A 319 10.20 -6.38 15.09
N LYS A 320 10.07 -6.86 16.34
CA LYS A 320 10.97 -7.87 16.92
C LYS A 320 10.94 -9.20 16.16
N LYS A 321 9.76 -9.63 15.68
CA LYS A 321 9.64 -10.87 14.90
C LYS A 321 10.40 -10.78 13.58
N LEU A 322 10.53 -9.59 12.98
CA LEU A 322 11.31 -9.42 11.75
C LEU A 322 12.79 -9.79 11.94
N ASP A 323 13.34 -9.57 13.14
CA ASP A 323 14.74 -9.89 13.45
C ASP A 323 15.00 -11.40 13.50
N THR A 324 13.97 -12.21 13.77
CA THR A 324 14.13 -13.66 14.00
C THR A 324 13.40 -14.53 12.97
N THR A 325 12.42 -13.97 12.27
CA THR A 325 11.51 -14.72 11.40
C THR A 325 11.64 -14.23 9.96
N PRO A 326 12.07 -15.08 9.02
CA PRO A 326 12.13 -14.74 7.61
C PRO A 326 10.74 -14.38 7.07
N GLN A 327 10.67 -13.35 6.21
CA GLN A 327 9.41 -12.89 5.62
C GLN A 327 9.36 -13.22 4.12
N TRP A 328 8.17 -13.47 3.59
CA TRP A 328 7.97 -13.58 2.15
C TRP A 328 8.11 -12.21 1.51
N VAL A 329 9.11 -12.05 0.64
CA VAL A 329 9.30 -10.81 -0.13
C VAL A 329 9.32 -11.12 -1.61
N PRO A 330 8.96 -10.15 -2.47
CA PRO A 330 9.12 -10.28 -3.91
C PRO A 330 10.53 -10.69 -4.31
N VAL A 331 10.66 -11.66 -5.20
CA VAL A 331 11.96 -12.12 -5.71
C VAL A 331 12.72 -10.98 -6.40
N SER A 332 12.00 -10.07 -7.05
CA SER A 332 12.55 -8.86 -7.68
C SER A 332 13.34 -7.97 -6.72
N TRP A 333 13.06 -8.04 -5.40
CA TRP A 333 13.80 -7.27 -4.39
C TRP A 333 15.16 -7.89 -4.03
N LEU A 334 15.35 -9.18 -4.34
CA LEU A 334 16.53 -9.95 -4.00
C LEU A 334 17.51 -10.08 -5.18
N ASP A 335 16.99 -9.98 -6.41
CA ASP A 335 17.77 -10.13 -7.65
C ASP A 335 18.52 -8.87 -8.07
N ILE A 336 19.21 -8.23 -7.12
CA ILE A 336 20.21 -7.20 -7.45
C ILE A 336 21.58 -7.85 -7.28
N LYS A 337 22.13 -8.30 -8.42
CA LYS A 337 23.59 -8.34 -8.58
C LYS A 337 24.08 -6.92 -8.36
N TYR A 338 24.79 -6.69 -7.25
CA TYR A 338 25.68 -5.52 -7.13
C TYR A 338 26.83 -5.66 -8.13
#